data_AF-A0A917LC26-F1
#
_entry.id   AF-A0A917LC26-F1
#
_cell.length_a   1.000
_cell.length_b   1.000
_cell.length_c   1.000
_cell.angle_alpha   90.00
_cell.angle_beta   90.00
_cell.angle_gamma   90.00
#
_symmetry.space_group_name_H-M   'P 1'
#
loop_
_entity.id
_entity.type
_entity.pdbx_description
1 polymer ?
#
loop_
_entity_poly.entity_id
_entity_poly.type
_entity_poly.pdbx_seq_one_letter_code
_entity_poly.pdbx_strand_id
1 'polypeptide(L)'
;MAVDEQLSDAELDELVAQATVDAYDDEEQLMGLYTMLAEHLAVPFKTVVLGIEVTVKEVDLLPGSQIVAVCTRGRHQQSIGILDLPIPDPAPQGAEWIEAYRHWGP
;
A
#
# COMPACT_ATOMS: atom_id res chain seq x y z
N MET A 1 13.13 20.06 6.34
CA MET A 1 12.06 19.83 7.32
C MET A 1 10.86 19.40 6.49
N ALA A 2 10.73 18.11 6.23
CA ALA A 2 9.47 17.60 5.69
C ALA A 2 8.54 17.47 6.89
N VAL A 3 7.40 18.14 6.82
CA VAL A 3 6.30 17.83 7.70
C VAL A 3 5.72 16.53 7.16
N ASP A 4 5.85 15.44 7.92
CA ASP A 4 4.97 14.29 7.75
C ASP A 4 3.58 14.75 8.20
N GLU A 5 2.85 15.40 7.29
CA GLU A 5 1.42 15.65 7.48
C GLU A 5 0.72 14.29 7.34
N GLN A 6 0.55 13.64 8.49
CA GLN A 6 -0.29 12.47 8.61
C GLN A 6 -1.71 12.86 8.21
N LEU A 7 -2.27 12.16 7.21
CA LEU A 7 -3.61 12.42 6.69
C LEU A 7 -4.63 12.32 7.83
N SER A 8 -5.60 13.22 7.83
CA SER A 8 -6.74 13.17 8.74
C SER A 8 -7.70 12.05 8.34
N ASP A 9 -8.50 11.57 9.30
CA ASP A 9 -9.53 10.55 9.04
C ASP A 9 -10.46 10.94 7.89
N ALA A 10 -10.79 12.24 7.75
CA ALA A 10 -11.64 12.72 6.67
C ALA A 10 -10.97 12.61 5.29
N GLU A 11 -9.66 12.88 5.19
CA GLU A 11 -8.90 12.71 3.95
C GLU A 11 -8.76 11.22 3.60
N LEU A 12 -8.57 10.37 4.61
CA LEU A 12 -8.54 8.92 4.43
C LEU A 12 -9.90 8.38 3.99
N ASP A 13 -11.00 8.87 4.57
CA ASP A 13 -12.37 8.53 4.16
C ASP A 13 -12.62 8.91 2.70
N GLU A 14 -12.11 10.05 2.23
CA GLU A 14 -12.22 10.46 0.83
C GLU A 14 -11.46 9.53 -0.11
N LEU A 15 -10.24 9.11 0.26
CA LEU A 15 -9.46 8.14 -0.52
C LEU A 15 -10.17 6.77 -0.57
N VAL A 16 -10.70 6.30 0.56
CA VAL A 16 -11.46 5.05 0.61
C VAL A 16 -12.73 5.17 -0.24
N ALA A 17 -13.48 6.26 -0.14
CA ALA A 17 -14.67 6.50 -0.97
C ALA A 17 -14.34 6.55 -2.46
N GLN A 18 -13.18 7.12 -2.83
CA GLN A 18 -12.70 7.11 -4.21
C GLN A 18 -12.42 5.67 -4.70
N ALA A 19 -11.74 4.86 -3.90
CA ALA A 19 -11.43 3.47 -4.25
C ALA A 19 -12.68 2.57 -4.33
N THR A 20 -13.76 2.92 -3.60
CA THR A 20 -14.92 2.05 -3.37
C THR A 20 -16.22 2.53 -4.04
N VAL A 21 -16.14 3.56 -4.89
CA VAL A 21 -17.32 4.24 -5.47
C VAL A 21 -18.32 3.30 -6.16
N ASP A 22 -17.84 2.22 -6.79
CA ASP A 22 -18.64 1.23 -7.52
C ASP A 22 -18.59 -0.17 -6.86
N ALA A 23 -18.21 -0.25 -5.59
CA ALA A 23 -18.15 -1.51 -4.85
C ALA A 23 -19.42 -1.78 -4.04
N TYR A 24 -19.93 -3.00 -4.11
CA TYR A 24 -21.14 -3.47 -3.42
C TYR A 24 -20.83 -4.42 -2.25
N ASP A 25 -19.65 -5.03 -2.23
CA ASP A 25 -19.18 -5.89 -1.14
C ASP A 25 -17.69 -5.66 -0.80
N ASP A 26 -17.21 -6.32 0.27
CA ASP A 26 -15.85 -6.14 0.77
C ASP A 26 -14.78 -6.63 -0.23
N GLU A 27 -15.11 -7.60 -1.09
CA GLU A 27 -14.19 -8.11 -2.13
C GLU A 27 -14.01 -7.06 -3.22
N GLU A 28 -15.10 -6.43 -3.67
CA GLU A 28 -15.06 -5.33 -4.63
C GLU A 28 -14.36 -4.09 -4.05
N GLN A 29 -14.59 -3.78 -2.77
CA GLN A 29 -13.90 -2.66 -2.09
C GLN A 29 -12.40 -2.90 -2.02
N LEU A 30 -11.99 -4.11 -1.66
CA LEU A 30 -10.58 -4.51 -1.65
C LEU A 30 -9.95 -4.43 -3.05
N MET A 31 -10.66 -4.89 -4.08
CA MET A 31 -10.21 -4.80 -5.47
C MET A 31 -10.02 -3.34 -5.90
N GLY A 32 -10.91 -2.45 -5.48
CA GLY A 32 -10.80 -1.01 -5.70
C GLY A 32 -9.56 -0.41 -5.03
N LEU A 33 -9.34 -0.71 -3.75
CA LEU A 33 -8.15 -0.27 -3.00
C LEU A 33 -6.85 -0.81 -3.60
N TYR A 34 -6.84 -2.09 -4.00
CA TYR A 34 -5.72 -2.70 -4.72
C TYR A 34 -5.43 -1.97 -6.04
N THR A 35 -6.46 -1.64 -6.80
CA THR A 35 -6.31 -0.93 -8.08
C THR A 35 -5.67 0.44 -7.87
N MET A 36 -6.15 1.22 -6.89
CA MET A 36 -5.57 2.52 -6.58
C MET A 36 -4.11 2.40 -6.12
N LEU A 37 -3.77 1.40 -5.30
CA LEU A 37 -2.39 1.11 -4.92
C LEU A 37 -1.50 0.75 -6.12
N ALA A 38 -1.98 -0.13 -7.00
CA ALA A 38 -1.22 -0.59 -8.17
C ALA A 38 -0.97 0.54 -9.18
N GLU A 39 -1.91 1.49 -9.31
CA GLU A 39 -1.81 2.61 -10.25
C GLU A 39 -0.97 3.77 -9.71
N HIS A 40 -1.07 4.06 -8.41
CA HIS A 40 -0.50 5.29 -7.85
C HIS A 40 0.80 5.08 -7.04
N LEU A 41 1.02 3.90 -6.45
CA LEU A 41 2.23 3.66 -5.65
C LEU A 41 3.46 3.61 -6.57
N ALA A 42 4.33 4.59 -6.41
CA ALA A 42 5.55 4.67 -7.19
C ALA A 42 6.51 3.53 -6.83
N VAL A 43 6.68 2.61 -7.76
CA VAL A 43 7.66 1.52 -7.71
C VAL A 43 8.68 1.64 -8.85
N PRO A 44 9.94 1.19 -8.65
CA PRO A 44 10.46 0.57 -7.44
C PRO A 44 10.93 1.58 -6.39
N PHE A 45 10.78 1.22 -5.11
CA PHE A 45 11.41 1.94 -3.99
C PHE A 45 12.10 0.98 -3.02
N LYS A 46 12.98 1.52 -2.19
CA LYS A 46 13.72 0.75 -1.18
C LYS A 46 13.11 0.96 0.20
N THR A 47 13.05 -0.11 0.98
CA THR A 47 12.69 -0.05 2.40
C THR A 47 13.50 -1.09 3.19
N VAL A 48 13.46 -1.00 4.52
CA VAL A 48 14.16 -1.89 5.44
C VAL A 48 13.15 -2.73 6.22
N VAL A 49 13.04 -4.02 5.91
CA VAL A 49 12.18 -4.96 6.64
C VAL A 49 13.03 -5.75 7.62
N LEU A 50 12.73 -5.68 8.91
CA LEU A 50 13.47 -6.38 9.98
C LEU A 50 15.01 -6.18 9.90
N GLY A 51 15.45 -4.96 9.55
CA GLY A 51 16.86 -4.61 9.40
C GLY A 51 17.50 -5.00 8.06
N ILE A 52 16.73 -5.52 7.10
CA ILE A 52 17.19 -5.93 5.78
C ILE A 52 16.67 -4.97 4.72
N GLU A 53 17.57 -4.33 3.96
CA GLU A 53 17.19 -3.55 2.78
C GLU A 53 16.62 -4.48 1.69
N VAL A 54 15.42 -4.14 1.22
CA VAL A 54 14.71 -4.78 0.12
C VAL A 54 14.25 -3.72 -0.89
N THR A 55 14.00 -4.14 -2.13
CA THR A 55 13.37 -3.31 -3.16
C THR A 55 11.94 -3.78 -3.39
N VAL A 56 10.96 -2.92 -3.13
CA VAL A 56 9.56 -3.13 -3.53
C VAL A 56 9.46 -2.94 -5.04
N LYS A 57 8.92 -3.92 -5.75
CA LYS A 57 8.85 -3.91 -7.23
C LYS A 57 7.46 -3.65 -7.77
N GLU A 58 6.45 -4.13 -7.06
CA GLU A 58 5.04 -4.05 -7.41
C GLU A 58 4.22 -4.39 -6.16
N VAL A 59 2.92 -4.13 -6.26
CA VAL A 59 1.91 -4.65 -5.35
C VAL A 59 1.13 -5.75 -6.07
N ASP A 60 0.65 -6.72 -5.32
CA ASP A 60 -0.14 -7.83 -5.83
C ASP A 60 -1.26 -8.16 -4.82
N LEU A 61 -2.23 -8.95 -5.26
CA LEU A 61 -3.34 -9.42 -4.45
C LEU A 61 -3.25 -10.93 -4.26
N LEU A 62 -3.06 -11.38 -3.02
CA LEU A 62 -3.02 -12.82 -2.72
C LEU A 62 -4.42 -13.39 -2.45
N PRO A 63 -4.63 -14.70 -2.71
CA PRO A 63 -5.85 -15.40 -2.32
C PRO A 63 -6.09 -15.27 -0.81
N GLY A 64 -7.32 -14.91 -0.42
CA GLY A 64 -7.65 -14.61 0.98
C GLY A 64 -7.59 -13.14 1.35
N SER A 65 -7.67 -12.24 0.36
CA SER A 65 -8.00 -10.83 0.54
C SER A 65 -6.90 -9.94 1.15
N GLN A 66 -5.63 -10.28 0.93
CA GLN A 66 -4.51 -9.47 1.40
C GLN A 66 -3.74 -8.83 0.25
N ILE A 67 -3.63 -7.50 0.26
CA ILE A 67 -2.71 -6.78 -0.62
C ILE A 67 -1.28 -6.96 -0.08
N VAL A 68 -0.38 -7.34 -0.96
CA VAL A 68 1.03 -7.58 -0.64
C VAL A 68 1.93 -6.75 -1.53
N ALA A 69 3.12 -6.44 -1.04
CA ALA A 69 4.21 -5.94 -1.84
C ALA A 69 5.17 -7.07 -2.22
N VAL A 70 5.52 -7.12 -3.50
CA VAL A 70 6.55 -8.04 -4.00
C VAL A 70 7.91 -7.39 -3.77
N CYS A 71 8.63 -7.92 -2.78
CA CYS A 71 9.92 -7.43 -2.34
C CYS A 71 11.05 -8.30 -2.90
N THR A 72 12.12 -7.67 -3.37
CA THR A 72 13.28 -8.34 -3.95
C THR A 72 14.58 -7.96 -3.22
N ARG A 73 15.47 -8.94 -3.09
CA ARG A 73 16.85 -8.75 -2.62
C ARG A 73 17.77 -9.71 -3.37
N GLY A 74 18.54 -9.17 -4.32
CA GLY A 74 19.39 -9.98 -5.19
C GLY A 74 18.55 -10.97 -6.00
N ARG A 75 18.71 -12.28 -5.76
CA ARG A 75 17.97 -13.35 -6.43
C ARG A 75 16.71 -13.80 -5.68
N HIS A 76 16.48 -13.28 -4.48
CA HIS A 76 15.34 -13.65 -3.65
C HIS A 76 14.19 -12.70 -3.90
N GLN A 77 12.98 -13.26 -3.98
CA GLN A 77 11.71 -12.56 -4.07
C GLN A 77 10.78 -13.10 -2.98
N GLN A 78 10.06 -12.21 -2.31
CA GLN A 78 9.11 -12.55 -1.26
C GLN A 78 7.95 -11.55 -1.26
N SER A 79 6.74 -12.05 -1.06
CA SER A 79 5.56 -11.22 -0.80
C SER A 79 5.48 -10.87 0.69
N ILE A 80 5.25 -9.60 0.99
CA ILE A 80 5.10 -9.07 2.35
C ILE A 80 3.77 -8.31 2.39
N GLY A 81 2.97 -8.46 3.46
CA GLY A 81 1.74 -7.68 3.60
C GLY A 81 2.02 -6.19 3.43
N ILE A 82 1.22 -5.48 2.64
CA ILE A 82 1.48 -4.06 2.33
C ILE A 82 1.50 -3.20 3.61
N LEU A 83 0.71 -3.57 4.63
CA LEU A 83 0.67 -2.92 5.94
C LEU A 83 1.84 -3.27 6.85
N ASP A 84 2.59 -4.35 6.54
CA ASP A 84 3.79 -4.76 7.26
C ASP A 84 5.06 -4.09 6.71
N LEU A 85 4.95 -3.33 5.61
CA LEU A 85 6.07 -2.60 5.05
C LEU A 85 6.32 -1.30 5.82
N PRO A 86 7.55 -1.09 6.32
CA PRO A 86 7.95 0.23 6.78
C PRO A 86 7.99 1.19 5.59
N ILE A 87 7.37 2.36 5.73
CA ILE A 87 7.46 3.42 4.71
C ILE A 87 8.78 4.18 4.92
N PRO A 88 9.65 4.29 3.88
CA PRO A 88 10.89 5.03 3.99
C PRO A 88 10.63 6.54 4.10
N ASP A 89 11.60 7.30 4.62
CA ASP A 89 11.63 8.77 4.54
C ASP A 89 12.71 9.20 3.50
N PRO A 90 12.34 9.90 2.41
CA PRO A 90 10.99 10.34 2.06
C PRO A 90 10.10 9.19 1.57
N ALA A 91 8.80 9.32 1.83
CA ALA A 91 7.79 8.36 1.37
C ALA A 91 7.74 8.32 -0.18
N PRO A 92 7.51 7.14 -0.78
CA PRO A 92 7.24 7.07 -2.21
C PRO A 92 5.92 7.78 -2.53
N GLN A 93 5.81 8.36 -3.72
CA GLN A 93 4.54 8.88 -4.21
C GLN A 93 3.48 7.78 -4.20
N GLY A 94 2.25 8.11 -3.81
CA GLY A 94 1.17 7.13 -3.70
C GLY A 94 1.15 6.34 -2.39
N ALA A 95 2.04 6.62 -1.44
CA ALA A 95 2.03 5.99 -0.11
C ALA A 95 0.75 6.30 0.69
N GLU A 96 0.03 7.38 0.36
CA GLU A 96 -1.28 7.70 0.91
C GLU A 96 -2.31 6.57 0.70
N TRP A 97 -2.19 5.80 -0.37
CA TRP A 97 -3.06 4.65 -0.64
C TRP A 97 -2.79 3.46 0.30
N ILE A 98 -1.58 3.37 0.87
CA ILE A 98 -1.27 2.38 1.92
C ILE A 98 -1.96 2.78 3.22
N GLU A 99 -1.99 4.08 3.53
CA GLU A 99 -2.71 4.61 4.70
C GLU A 99 -4.23 4.48 4.51
N ALA A 100 -4.76 4.72 3.31
CA ALA A 100 -6.17 4.49 2.99
C ALA A 100 -6.57 3.02 3.18
N TYR A 101 -5.75 2.07 2.70
CA TYR A 101 -5.98 0.65 2.95
C TYR A 101 -5.91 0.28 4.43
N ARG A 102 -5.00 0.90 5.20
CA ARG A 102 -4.92 0.72 6.66
C ARG A 102 -6.18 1.23 7.35
N HIS A 103 -6.70 2.37 6.92
CA HIS A 103 -7.89 3.02 7.47
C HIS A 103 -9.18 2.27 7.18
N TRP A 104 -9.30 1.72 5.95
CA TRP A 104 -10.44 0.91 5.55
C TRP A 104 -10.69 -0.29 6.48
N GLY A 105 -9.62 -0.85 7.06
CA GLY A 105 -9.70 -1.77 8.19
C GLY A 105 -10.38 -3.10 7.87
N PRO A 106 -9.70 -4.02 7.14
CA PRO A 106 -10.08 -5.42 7.19
C PRO A 106 -9.84 -6.04 8.59
#